data_AF-A0A917AYU8-F1
#
_entry.id   AF-A0A917AYU8-F1
#
_cell.length_a   1.000
_cell.length_b   1.000
_cell.length_c   1.000
_cell.angle_alpha   90.00
_cell.angle_beta   90.00
_cell.angle_gamma   90.00
#
_symmetry.space_group_name_H-M   'P 1'
#
loop_
_entity.id
_entity.type
_entity.pdbx_description
1 polymer ?
#
loop_
_entity_poly.entity_id
_entity_poly.type
_entity_poly.pdbx_seq_one_letter_code
_entity_poly.pdbx_strand_id
1 'polypeptide(L)'
;MAPRKSAQAHQLAWMVGEALDDTPAEVAHGIFLPHTRAKVTTKFKGYDLEVIVRIEDRQPVCDLLSIKASRGGPSVTATTLREIPVASIIEQTLAGVFGYPFRFDGDERVEVATQSLVNERASREPRRVLMPRVVAAYREALANEATRSKPIVAVAQRLNYQPGYISRLVSEARKEGLLGAASPGMAGEQELPSPSEKDRPTGQ
;
A
#
# COMPACT_ATOMS: atom_id res chain seq x y z
N MET A 1 -31.98 5.41 -27.75
CA MET A 1 -31.18 5.14 -26.53
C MET A 1 -31.97 4.19 -25.64
N ALA A 2 -31.57 2.93 -25.59
CA ALA A 2 -32.22 1.93 -24.74
C ALA A 2 -31.65 2.02 -23.30
N PRO A 3 -32.46 1.91 -22.24
CA PRO A 3 -31.96 1.89 -20.88
C PRO A 3 -31.21 0.58 -20.62
N ARG A 4 -29.95 0.68 -20.19
CA ARG A 4 -29.15 -0.44 -19.68
C ARG A 4 -29.91 -1.08 -18.51
N LYS A 5 -30.30 -2.34 -18.66
CA LYS A 5 -30.93 -3.15 -17.62
C LYS A 5 -30.06 -3.14 -16.37
N SER A 6 -30.61 -2.65 -15.27
CA SER A 6 -30.08 -2.81 -13.92
C SER A 6 -29.80 -4.30 -13.68
N ALA A 7 -28.53 -4.66 -13.48
CA ALA A 7 -28.13 -5.98 -13.05
C ALA A 7 -28.93 -6.32 -11.77
N GLN A 8 -29.69 -7.41 -11.82
CA GLN A 8 -30.39 -7.94 -10.66
C GLN A 8 -29.35 -8.15 -9.55
N ALA A 9 -29.51 -7.42 -8.44
CA ALA A 9 -28.78 -7.66 -7.22
C ALA A 9 -29.19 -9.05 -6.71
N HIS A 10 -28.48 -10.09 -7.18
CA HIS A 10 -28.56 -11.42 -6.60
C HIS A 10 -28.10 -11.28 -5.16
N GLN A 11 -29.07 -11.38 -4.24
CA GLN A 11 -28.89 -11.25 -2.82
C GLN A 11 -28.06 -12.45 -2.34
N LEU A 12 -26.73 -12.30 -2.33
CA LEU A 12 -25.82 -13.28 -1.76
C LEU A 12 -26.04 -13.25 -0.24
N ALA A 13 -26.57 -14.35 0.30
CA ALA A 13 -26.76 -14.52 1.72
C ALA A 13 -25.39 -14.60 2.39
N TRP A 14 -25.16 -13.75 3.39
CA TRP A 14 -23.98 -13.65 4.27
C TRP A 14 -22.70 -14.32 3.76
N MET A 15 -21.78 -13.53 3.22
CA MET A 15 -20.41 -13.99 2.94
C MET A 15 -19.58 -13.93 4.22
N VAL A 16 -18.88 -15.02 4.52
CA VAL A 16 -17.79 -15.03 5.49
C VAL A 16 -16.50 -15.09 4.69
N GLY A 17 -15.67 -14.07 4.84
CA GLY A 17 -14.40 -13.96 4.14
C GLY A 17 -13.22 -13.82 5.10
N GLU A 18 -12.10 -14.43 4.75
CA GLU A 18 -10.84 -14.34 5.47
C GLU A 18 -9.69 -14.03 4.50
N ALA A 19 -8.72 -13.24 4.94
CA ALA A 19 -7.47 -13.07 4.22
C ALA A 19 -6.61 -14.34 4.39
N LEU A 20 -5.93 -14.76 3.33
CA LEU A 20 -5.09 -15.97 3.33
C LEU A 20 -3.60 -15.67 3.45
N ASP A 21 -3.20 -14.42 3.33
CA ASP A 21 -1.81 -13.99 3.38
C ASP A 21 -1.62 -12.83 4.35
N ASP A 22 -0.66 -12.93 5.27
CA ASP A 22 -0.40 -11.89 6.28
C ASP A 22 0.70 -10.90 5.87
N THR A 23 1.31 -11.13 4.69
CA THR A 23 2.48 -10.37 4.25
C THR A 23 2.08 -9.40 3.14
N PRO A 24 2.36 -8.09 3.30
CA PRO A 24 2.11 -7.14 2.24
C PRO A 24 2.90 -7.49 0.98
N ALA A 25 2.22 -7.51 -0.16
CA ALA A 25 2.84 -7.82 -1.44
C ALA A 25 2.61 -6.71 -2.47
N GLU A 26 3.60 -6.52 -3.33
CA GLU A 26 3.54 -5.57 -4.43
C GLU A 26 2.71 -6.16 -5.56
N VAL A 27 1.55 -5.57 -5.84
CA VAL A 27 0.64 -6.03 -6.92
C VAL A 27 0.83 -5.25 -8.22
N ALA A 28 1.60 -4.17 -8.14
CA ALA A 28 2.08 -3.36 -9.24
C ALA A 28 3.16 -2.39 -8.74
N HIS A 29 3.95 -1.82 -9.64
CA HIS A 29 5.02 -0.89 -9.30
C HIS A 29 4.57 0.20 -8.31
N GLY A 30 5.06 0.12 -7.07
CA GLY A 30 4.76 1.06 -5.98
C GLY A 30 3.40 0.89 -5.27
N ILE A 31 2.62 -0.15 -5.62
CA ILE A 31 1.32 -0.49 -5.03
C ILE A 31 1.46 -1.77 -4.20
N PHE A 32 1.33 -1.61 -2.88
CA PHE A 32 1.37 -2.71 -1.93
C PHE A 32 0.00 -2.89 -1.31
N LEU A 33 -0.51 -4.12 -1.33
CA LEU A 33 -1.70 -4.48 -0.59
C LEU A 33 -1.29 -5.24 0.68
N PRO A 34 -1.98 -5.02 1.82
CA PRO A 34 -1.70 -5.76 3.05
C PRO A 34 -1.96 -7.26 2.90
N HIS A 35 -2.93 -7.59 2.04
CA HIS A 35 -3.37 -8.93 1.69
C HIS A 35 -3.62 -8.95 0.18
N THR A 36 -3.22 -10.02 -0.49
CA THR A 36 -3.45 -10.24 -1.92
C THR A 36 -4.32 -11.45 -2.17
N ARG A 37 -4.61 -12.25 -1.14
CA ARG A 37 -5.42 -13.47 -1.25
C ARG A 37 -6.53 -13.46 -0.22
N ALA A 38 -7.73 -13.78 -0.66
CA ALA A 38 -8.88 -13.93 0.21
C ALA A 38 -9.62 -15.22 -0.12
N LYS A 39 -10.14 -15.87 0.91
CA LYS A 39 -11.06 -16.98 0.81
C LYS A 39 -12.43 -16.50 1.27
N VAL A 40 -13.46 -16.77 0.48
CA VAL A 40 -14.85 -16.50 0.83
C VAL A 40 -15.65 -17.78 0.72
N THR A 41 -16.48 -18.00 1.74
CA THR A 41 -17.52 -19.03 1.70
C THR A 41 -18.89 -18.34 1.65
N THR A 42 -19.74 -18.78 0.73
CA THR A 42 -21.09 -18.24 0.56
C THR A 42 -22.07 -19.32 0.10
N LYS A 43 -23.36 -18.99 0.08
CA LYS A 43 -24.41 -19.86 -0.42
C LYS A 43 -25.07 -19.27 -1.66
N PHE A 44 -25.31 -20.11 -2.65
CA PHE A 44 -26.01 -19.74 -3.87
C PHE A 44 -26.99 -20.83 -4.25
N LYS A 45 -28.30 -20.54 -4.31
CA LYS A 45 -29.35 -21.48 -4.76
C LYS A 45 -29.29 -22.90 -4.15
N GLY A 46 -28.93 -23.04 -2.87
CA GLY A 46 -28.82 -24.34 -2.20
C GLY A 46 -27.49 -25.07 -2.42
N TYR A 47 -26.47 -24.36 -2.90
CA TYR A 47 -25.09 -24.80 -2.99
C TYR A 47 -24.21 -24.01 -2.04
N ASP A 48 -23.24 -24.69 -1.44
CA ASP A 48 -22.15 -24.09 -0.70
C ASP A 48 -21.00 -23.81 -1.67
N LEU A 49 -20.61 -22.54 -1.77
CA LEU A 49 -19.54 -22.05 -2.63
C LEU A 49 -18.35 -21.66 -1.77
N GLU A 50 -17.17 -22.09 -2.19
CA GLU A 50 -15.88 -21.64 -1.66
C GLU A 50 -15.09 -21.02 -2.81
N VAL A 51 -14.69 -19.76 -2.64
CA VAL A 51 -13.97 -18.99 -3.66
C VAL A 51 -12.68 -18.46 -3.07
N ILE A 52 -11.57 -18.70 -3.77
CA ILE A 52 -10.29 -18.06 -3.46
C ILE A 52 -10.03 -17.02 -4.54
N VAL A 53 -9.89 -15.77 -4.11
CA VAL A 53 -9.58 -14.62 -4.96
C VAL A 53 -8.14 -14.20 -4.67
N ARG A 54 -7.36 -13.96 -5.73
CA ARG A 54 -5.99 -13.44 -5.66
C ARG A 54 -5.89 -12.18 -6.51
N ILE A 55 -5.13 -11.18 -6.08
CA ILE A 55 -4.81 -10.01 -6.90
C ILE A 55 -3.44 -10.24 -7.56
N GLU A 56 -3.44 -10.30 -8.89
CA GLU A 56 -2.26 -10.52 -9.73
C GLU A 56 -2.27 -9.48 -10.85
N ASP A 57 -1.15 -8.77 -11.07
CA ASP A 57 -1.03 -7.72 -12.10
C ASP A 57 -2.19 -6.71 -12.11
N ARG A 58 -2.54 -6.21 -10.92
CA ARG A 58 -3.67 -5.29 -10.67
C ARG A 58 -5.06 -5.88 -10.97
N GLN A 59 -5.15 -7.18 -11.21
CA GLN A 59 -6.38 -7.86 -11.55
C GLN A 59 -6.74 -8.87 -10.47
N PRO A 60 -7.95 -8.81 -9.92
CA PRO A 60 -8.46 -9.90 -9.11
C PRO A 60 -8.78 -11.09 -10.02
N VAL A 61 -8.21 -12.23 -9.68
CA VAL A 61 -8.34 -13.51 -10.36
C VAL A 61 -8.98 -14.49 -9.39
N CYS A 62 -9.93 -15.28 -9.87
CA CYS A 62 -10.42 -16.44 -9.13
C CYS A 62 -9.42 -17.58 -9.28
N ASP A 63 -8.71 -17.89 -8.20
CA ASP A 63 -7.71 -18.96 -8.13
C ASP A 63 -8.40 -20.33 -7.97
N LEU A 64 -9.45 -20.38 -7.15
CA LEU A 64 -10.24 -21.58 -6.90
C LEU A 64 -11.72 -21.24 -6.79
N LEU A 65 -12.57 -22.03 -7.44
CA LEU A 65 -14.01 -22.06 -7.22
C LEU A 65 -14.42 -23.51 -6.92
N SER A 66 -14.77 -23.79 -5.66
CA SER A 66 -15.36 -25.06 -5.25
C SER A 66 -16.86 -24.90 -5.05
N ILE A 67 -17.62 -25.85 -5.57
CA ILE A 67 -19.07 -25.93 -5.37
C ILE A 67 -19.42 -27.28 -4.76
N LYS A 68 -20.29 -27.26 -3.76
CA LYS A 68 -20.88 -28.47 -3.18
C LYS A 68 -22.38 -28.28 -3.06
N ALA A 69 -23.13 -29.33 -3.36
CA ALA A 69 -24.55 -29.36 -3.03
C ALA A 69 -24.68 -29.29 -1.50
N SER A 70 -25.48 -28.36 -0.98
CA SER A 70 -25.80 -28.36 0.44
C SER A 70 -26.58 -29.64 0.80
N ARG A 71 -26.67 -29.97 2.08
CA ARG A 71 -27.35 -31.17 2.55
C ARG A 71 -28.81 -31.20 2.06
N GLY A 72 -29.15 -32.18 1.21
CA GLY A 72 -30.48 -32.31 0.59
C GLY A 72 -30.71 -31.39 -0.62
N GLY A 73 -29.69 -30.69 -1.10
CA GLY A 73 -29.74 -29.81 -2.26
C GLY A 73 -29.66 -30.57 -3.59
N PRO A 74 -29.98 -29.88 -4.70
CA PRO A 74 -29.88 -30.45 -6.04
C PRO A 74 -28.43 -30.82 -6.39
N SER A 75 -28.24 -31.82 -7.25
CA SER A 75 -26.92 -32.18 -7.76
C SER A 75 -26.28 -31.01 -8.52
N VAL A 76 -24.95 -30.94 -8.51
CA VAL A 76 -24.20 -29.96 -9.31
C VAL A 76 -24.27 -30.37 -10.78
N THR A 77 -24.73 -29.46 -11.63
CA THR A 77 -24.81 -29.67 -13.08
C THR A 77 -24.01 -28.62 -13.84
N ALA A 78 -23.71 -28.88 -15.12
CA ALA A 78 -23.07 -27.89 -15.98
C ALA A 78 -23.90 -26.60 -16.12
N THR A 79 -25.23 -26.70 -16.09
CA THR A 79 -26.14 -25.55 -16.07
C THR A 79 -25.96 -24.73 -14.80
N THR A 80 -25.94 -25.39 -13.64
CA THR A 80 -25.70 -24.74 -12.35
C THR A 80 -24.38 -23.96 -12.35
N LEU A 81 -23.30 -24.56 -12.87
CA LEU A 81 -21.98 -23.92 -12.92
C LEU A 81 -21.99 -22.61 -13.72
N ARG A 82 -22.73 -22.56 -14.83
CA ARG A 82 -22.84 -21.37 -15.69
C ARG A 82 -23.67 -20.25 -15.06
N GLU A 83 -24.54 -20.59 -14.11
CA GLU A 83 -25.38 -19.62 -13.42
C GLU A 83 -24.66 -18.93 -12.24
N ILE A 84 -23.48 -19.41 -11.83
CA ILE A 84 -22.75 -18.83 -10.71
C ILE A 84 -22.23 -17.45 -11.13
N PRO A 85 -22.60 -16.36 -10.42
CA PRO A 85 -22.17 -15.02 -10.74
C PRO A 85 -20.74 -14.78 -10.21
N VAL A 86 -19.75 -15.45 -10.80
CA VAL A 86 -18.35 -15.41 -10.33
C VAL A 86 -17.83 -13.98 -10.22
N ALA A 87 -18.11 -13.14 -11.21
CA ALA A 87 -17.71 -11.72 -11.19
C ALA A 87 -18.27 -10.98 -9.96
N SER A 88 -19.56 -11.15 -9.67
CA SER A 88 -20.18 -10.52 -8.50
C SER A 88 -19.64 -11.07 -7.18
N ILE A 89 -19.31 -12.36 -7.11
CA ILE A 89 -18.70 -12.95 -5.91
C ILE A 89 -17.29 -12.38 -5.69
N ILE A 90 -16.49 -12.24 -6.76
CA ILE A 90 -15.19 -11.58 -6.68
C ILE A 90 -15.34 -10.15 -6.19
N GLU A 91 -16.20 -9.34 -6.82
CA GLU A 91 -16.44 -7.94 -6.42
C GLU A 91 -16.80 -7.81 -4.94
N GLN A 92 -17.75 -8.62 -4.48
CA GLN A 92 -18.17 -8.58 -3.09
C GLN A 92 -17.07 -9.09 -2.15
N THR A 93 -16.30 -10.10 -2.55
CA THR A 93 -15.14 -10.58 -1.77
C THR A 93 -14.14 -9.46 -1.56
N LEU A 94 -13.84 -8.70 -2.61
CA LEU A 94 -12.89 -7.61 -2.51
C LEU A 94 -13.41 -6.47 -1.63
N ALA A 95 -14.69 -6.13 -1.77
CA ALA A 95 -15.34 -5.11 -0.94
C ALA A 95 -15.41 -5.53 0.54
N GLY A 96 -15.72 -6.80 0.82
CA GLY A 96 -15.92 -7.31 2.18
C GLY A 96 -14.63 -7.64 2.92
N VAL A 97 -13.67 -8.29 2.27
CA VAL A 97 -12.43 -8.75 2.91
C VAL A 97 -11.34 -7.69 2.86
N PHE A 98 -11.16 -7.03 1.72
CA PHE A 98 -10.11 -6.02 1.59
C PHE A 98 -10.59 -4.60 1.91
N GLY A 99 -11.91 -4.36 2.00
CA GLY A 99 -12.46 -3.05 2.29
C GLY A 99 -12.38 -2.06 1.12
N TYR A 100 -12.09 -2.53 -0.10
CA TYR A 100 -11.94 -1.69 -1.29
C TYR A 100 -13.02 -2.02 -2.34
N PRO A 101 -13.77 -1.03 -2.84
CA PRO A 101 -14.61 -1.26 -4.00
C PRO A 101 -13.74 -1.29 -5.27
N PHE A 102 -13.53 -2.48 -5.83
CA PHE A 102 -13.05 -2.60 -7.21
C PHE A 102 -14.25 -2.47 -8.14
N ARG A 103 -14.22 -1.52 -9.08
CA ARG A 103 -15.23 -1.42 -10.13
C ARG A 103 -14.71 -2.08 -11.40
N PHE A 104 -15.46 -3.04 -11.92
CA PHE A 104 -15.23 -3.64 -13.22
C PHE A 104 -16.21 -3.00 -14.20
N ASP A 105 -15.78 -1.98 -14.93
CA ASP A 105 -16.48 -1.57 -16.14
C ASP A 105 -15.55 -1.71 -17.34
N GLY A 106 -16.08 -2.32 -18.39
CA GLY A 106 -15.33 -3.08 -19.40
C GLY A 106 -14.46 -2.27 -20.36
N ASP A 107 -14.37 -0.95 -20.25
CA ASP A 107 -13.61 -0.13 -21.20
C ASP A 107 -12.77 1.01 -20.59
N GLU A 108 -12.74 1.16 -19.27
CA GLU A 108 -11.72 2.00 -18.62
C GLU A 108 -11.56 1.51 -17.19
N ARG A 109 -10.48 0.77 -16.96
CA ARG A 109 -10.14 0.20 -15.65
C ARG A 109 -9.64 1.33 -14.75
N VAL A 110 -10.58 2.04 -14.14
CA VAL A 110 -10.28 3.10 -13.19
C VAL A 110 -9.65 2.46 -11.95
N GLU A 111 -8.42 2.88 -11.63
CA GLU A 111 -7.78 2.65 -10.34
C GLU A 111 -8.68 3.20 -9.23
N VAL A 112 -9.38 2.31 -8.52
CA VAL A 112 -10.16 2.64 -7.32
C VAL A 112 -9.79 1.58 -6.28
N ALA A 113 -9.29 1.86 -5.09
CA ALA A 113 -9.36 3.05 -4.26
C ALA A 113 -7.99 3.37 -3.63
N THR A 114 -7.07 3.91 -4.42
CA THR A 114 -5.91 4.60 -3.86
C THR A 114 -6.22 6.04 -3.51
N GLN A 115 -7.39 6.64 -3.83
CA GLN A 115 -7.60 8.08 -3.57
C GLN A 115 -7.51 8.52 -2.11
N SER A 116 -7.81 7.68 -1.10
CA SER A 116 -7.51 8.07 0.29
C SER A 116 -6.01 7.97 0.62
N LEU A 117 -5.30 6.97 0.08
CA LEU A 117 -3.83 6.81 0.19
C LEU A 117 -3.05 7.79 -0.71
N VAL A 118 -3.66 8.23 -1.81
CA VAL A 118 -3.17 9.16 -2.82
C VAL A 118 -3.52 10.57 -2.41
N ASN A 119 -4.64 10.83 -1.72
CA ASN A 119 -4.89 12.12 -1.08
C ASN A 119 -4.00 12.30 0.15
N GLU A 120 -3.76 11.24 0.95
CA GLU A 120 -2.71 11.26 1.98
C GLU A 120 -1.29 11.37 1.42
N ARG A 121 -1.05 11.02 0.14
CA ARG A 121 0.24 11.23 -0.56
C ARG A 121 0.28 12.53 -1.37
N ALA A 122 -0.84 13.07 -1.83
CA ALA A 122 -0.95 14.34 -2.54
C ALA A 122 -0.97 15.52 -1.55
N SER A 123 -1.36 15.27 -0.29
CA SER A 123 -1.10 16.18 0.83
C SER A 123 0.33 16.10 1.36
N ARG A 124 1.13 15.11 0.94
CA ARG A 124 2.55 15.05 1.31
C ARG A 124 3.32 16.00 0.42
N GLU A 125 4.07 16.85 1.08
CA GLU A 125 5.01 17.76 0.45
C GLU A 125 5.90 16.98 -0.55
N PRO A 126 6.09 17.48 -1.79
CA PRO A 126 6.86 16.79 -2.81
C PRO A 126 8.25 16.40 -2.29
N ARG A 127 8.75 15.21 -2.65
CA ARG A 127 10.04 14.67 -2.17
C ARG A 127 11.20 15.66 -2.35
N ARG A 128 11.23 16.39 -3.46
CA ARG A 128 12.23 17.45 -3.75
C ARG A 128 12.25 18.60 -2.73
N VAL A 129 11.13 18.86 -2.07
CA VAL A 129 10.96 19.91 -1.05
C VAL A 129 11.19 19.34 0.36
N LEU A 130 10.71 18.12 0.61
CA LEU A 130 10.84 17.47 1.91
C LEU A 130 12.29 17.00 2.19
N MET A 131 13.00 16.49 1.18
CA MET A 131 14.32 15.88 1.36
C MET A 131 15.36 16.83 1.96
N PRO A 132 15.51 18.09 1.50
CA PRO A 132 16.41 19.06 2.15
C PRO A 132 16.06 19.33 3.62
N ARG A 133 14.77 19.37 3.97
CA ARG A 133 14.29 19.60 5.35
C ARG A 133 14.63 18.42 6.26
N VAL A 134 14.48 17.19 5.76
CA VAL A 134 14.85 15.97 6.49
C VAL A 134 16.36 15.94 6.74
N VAL A 135 17.17 16.26 5.73
CA VAL A 135 18.64 16.33 5.86
C VAL A 135 19.08 17.36 6.89
N ALA A 136 18.53 18.59 6.82
CA ALA A 136 18.84 19.65 7.79
C ALA A 136 18.44 19.25 9.21
N ALA A 137 17.20 18.79 9.41
CA ALA A 137 16.71 18.37 10.72
C ALA A 137 17.51 17.19 11.28
N TYR A 138 17.97 16.27 10.43
CA TYR A 138 18.77 15.12 10.84
C TYR A 138 20.18 15.54 11.28
N ARG A 139 20.82 16.47 10.57
CA ARG A 139 22.11 17.05 10.97
C ARG A 139 22.00 17.79 12.31
N GLU A 140 20.97 18.60 12.48
CA GLU A 140 20.71 19.29 13.76
C GLU A 140 20.47 18.31 14.90
N ALA A 141 19.72 17.22 14.66
CA ALA A 141 19.45 16.20 15.66
C ALA A 141 20.72 15.41 16.07
N LEU A 142 21.69 15.26 15.17
CA LEU A 142 22.99 14.67 15.45
C LEU A 142 23.91 15.61 16.24
N ALA A 143 23.86 16.91 15.96
CA ALA A 143 24.65 17.92 16.65
C ALA A 143 24.17 18.17 18.09
N ASN A 144 22.88 17.95 18.37
CA ASN A 144 22.31 18.13 19.70
C ASN A 144 22.47 16.88 20.57
N GLU A 145 23.16 17.03 21.70
CA GLU A 145 23.49 15.95 22.64
C GLU A 145 22.25 15.20 23.18
N ALA A 146 21.13 15.89 23.37
CA ALA A 146 19.90 15.29 23.86
C ALA A 146 19.22 14.36 22.83
N THR A 147 19.38 14.65 21.54
CA THR A 147 18.73 13.90 20.44
C THR A 147 19.68 12.99 19.68
N ARG A 148 20.99 13.09 19.93
CA ARG A 148 22.05 12.34 19.24
C ARG A 148 21.90 10.83 19.33
N SER A 149 21.34 10.32 20.44
CA SER A 149 21.09 8.89 20.61
C SER A 149 19.93 8.35 19.76
N LYS A 150 18.98 9.21 19.35
CA LYS A 150 17.78 8.84 18.58
C LYS A 150 17.39 9.91 17.54
N PRO A 151 18.27 10.23 16.57
CA PRO A 151 18.06 11.34 15.65
C PRO A 151 16.85 11.13 14.72
N ILE A 152 16.57 9.89 14.31
CA ILE A 152 15.41 9.56 13.46
C ILE A 152 14.09 9.87 14.19
N VAL A 153 13.99 9.56 15.48
CA VAL A 153 12.79 9.82 16.29
C VAL A 153 12.60 11.32 16.48
N ALA A 154 13.67 12.06 16.76
CA ALA A 154 13.63 13.50 16.91
C ALA A 154 13.18 14.20 15.61
N VAL A 155 13.71 13.78 14.46
CA VAL A 155 13.30 14.31 13.15
C VAL A 155 11.84 13.97 12.83
N ALA A 156 11.41 12.74 13.12
CA ALA A 156 10.03 12.30 12.93
C ALA A 156 9.03 13.14 13.73
N GLN A 157 9.33 13.39 15.00
CA GLN A 157 8.52 14.26 15.86
C GLN A 157 8.49 15.71 15.34
N ARG A 158 9.65 16.26 14.98
CA ARG A 158 9.76 17.65 14.50
C ARG A 158 9.01 17.90 13.19
N LEU A 159 9.07 16.95 12.26
CA LEU A 159 8.46 17.09 10.94
C LEU A 159 7.04 16.49 10.86
N ASN A 160 6.53 15.94 11.97
CA ASN A 160 5.23 15.26 12.05
C ASN A 160 5.07 14.11 11.02
N TYR A 161 6.10 13.27 10.91
CA TYR A 161 6.10 12.08 10.06
C TYR A 161 6.33 10.81 10.88
N GLN A 162 5.97 9.67 10.30
CA GLN A 162 6.25 8.36 10.90
C GLN A 162 7.77 8.07 10.91
N PRO A 163 8.34 7.53 12.01
CA PRO A 163 9.78 7.23 12.11
C PRO A 163 10.32 6.32 11.01
N GLY A 164 9.54 5.32 10.59
CA GLY A 164 9.91 4.42 9.50
C GLY A 164 10.04 5.12 8.14
N TYR A 165 9.23 6.16 7.90
CA TYR A 165 9.29 6.95 6.68
C TYR A 165 10.53 7.86 6.66
N ILE A 166 10.83 8.52 7.79
CA ILE A 166 12.05 9.32 7.95
C ILE A 166 13.30 8.44 7.80
N SER A 167 13.31 7.23 8.38
CA SER A 167 14.43 6.28 8.25
C SER A 167 14.75 5.94 6.78
N ARG A 168 13.71 5.75 5.96
CA ARG A 168 13.87 5.52 4.51
C ARG A 168 14.44 6.76 3.80
N LEU A 169 13.89 7.95 4.05
CA LEU A 169 14.38 9.19 3.45
C LEU A 169 15.85 9.49 3.83
N VAL A 170 16.24 9.25 5.09
CA VAL A 170 17.64 9.39 5.53
C VAL A 170 18.55 8.37 4.83
N SER A 171 18.09 7.13 4.66
CA SER A 171 18.84 6.10 3.93
C SER A 171 19.03 6.45 2.46
N GLU A 172 18.02 7.02 1.82
CA GLU A 172 18.10 7.54 0.46
C GLU A 172 19.04 8.75 0.37
N ALA A 173 18.89 9.74 1.26
CA ALA A 173 19.78 10.88 1.34
C ALA A 173 21.25 10.47 1.53
N ARG A 174 21.50 9.37 2.26
CA ARG A 174 22.83 8.77 2.40
C ARG A 174 23.34 8.21 1.08
N LYS A 175 22.51 7.45 0.34
CA LYS A 175 22.88 6.91 -0.99
C LYS A 175 23.15 8.02 -2.00
N GLU A 176 22.40 9.11 -1.91
CA GLU A 176 22.53 10.30 -2.75
C GLU A 176 23.67 11.24 -2.30
N GLY A 177 24.39 10.91 -1.22
CA GLY A 177 25.52 11.70 -0.71
C GLY A 177 25.13 13.03 -0.04
N LEU A 178 23.83 13.27 0.17
CA LEU A 178 23.32 14.54 0.73
C LEU A 178 23.68 14.76 2.20
N LEU A 179 24.02 13.69 2.92
CA LEU A 179 24.41 13.75 4.34
C LEU A 179 25.89 14.08 4.54
N GLY A 180 26.74 13.92 3.53
CA GLY A 180 28.21 14.09 3.62
C GLY A 180 28.95 12.75 3.51
N ALA A 181 30.29 12.81 3.47
CA ALA A 181 31.15 11.64 3.31
C ALA A 181 31.00 10.67 4.49
N ALA A 182 30.89 9.36 4.21
CA ALA A 182 30.85 8.34 5.23
C ALA A 182 32.26 8.05 5.78
N SER A 183 32.44 8.19 7.10
CA SER A 183 33.68 7.80 7.76
C SER A 183 33.64 6.30 8.11
N PRO A 184 34.78 5.58 8.09
CA PRO A 184 34.81 4.17 8.46
C PRO A 184 34.35 3.99 9.92
N GLY A 185 33.26 3.24 10.14
CA GLY A 185 32.65 3.04 11.46
C GLY A 185 31.59 4.07 11.87
N MET A 186 31.41 5.16 11.11
CA MET A 186 30.39 6.21 11.34
C MET A 186 29.80 6.66 9.99
N ALA A 187 28.60 6.21 9.66
CA ALA A 187 28.01 6.40 8.33
C ALA A 187 27.49 7.83 8.08
N GLY A 188 28.38 8.71 7.57
CA GLY A 188 28.02 9.92 6.80
C GLY A 188 28.22 11.24 7.54
N GLU A 189 29.40 11.46 8.14
CA GLU A 189 29.68 12.60 9.01
C GLU A 189 30.93 13.33 8.53
N GLN A 190 30.78 14.54 7.99
CA GLN A 190 31.61 15.72 8.31
C GLN A 190 30.83 17.00 7.97
N GLU A 191 30.89 18.00 8.87
CA GLU A 191 30.69 19.40 8.51
C GLU A 191 31.80 19.83 7.55
N LEU A 192 31.46 20.61 6.52
CA LEU A 192 32.48 21.34 5.77
C LEU A 192 33.28 22.19 6.77
N PRO A 193 34.62 22.20 6.70
CA PRO A 193 35.40 23.08 7.57
C PRO A 193 34.97 24.52 7.33
N SER A 194 34.53 25.19 8.40
CA SER A 194 34.35 26.64 8.41
C SER A 194 35.59 27.30 7.82
N PRO A 195 35.47 28.30 6.92
CA PRO A 195 36.61 28.99 6.35
C PRO A 195 37.46 29.53 7.50
N SER A 196 38.64 28.93 7.65
CA SER A 196 39.60 29.27 8.67
C SER A 196 39.94 30.75 8.59
N GLU A 197 39.94 31.38 9.76
CA GLU A 197 40.35 32.74 10.07
C GLU A 197 41.84 32.99 9.78
N LYS A 198 42.27 32.79 8.53
CA LYS A 198 43.62 33.07 8.02
C LYS A 198 43.65 34.08 6.88
N ASP A 199 42.49 34.49 6.35
CA ASP A 199 42.38 35.54 5.34
C ASP A 199 41.89 36.88 5.94
N ARG A 200 42.43 37.29 7.09
CA ARG A 200 42.39 38.72 7.46
C ARG A 200 43.57 39.40 6.75
N PRO A 201 43.34 40.25 5.74
CA PRO A 201 44.40 41.11 5.24
C PRO A 201 44.80 42.06 6.37
N THR A 202 46.04 41.95 6.83
CA THR A 202 46.69 42.95 7.67
C THR A 202 46.81 44.21 6.83
N GLY A 203 45.92 45.17 7.04
CA GLY A 203 46.03 46.51 6.47
C GLY A 203 47.30 47.18 6.98
N GLN A 204 48.15 47.62 6.05
CA GLN A 204 49.04 48.76 6.22
C GLN A 204 48.32 50.01 5.74
#